data_AF-A0A3B8K1T9-F1
#
_entry.id   AF-A0A3B8K1T9-F1
#
_cell.length_a   1.000
_cell.length_b   1.000
_cell.length_c   1.000
_cell.angle_alpha   90.00
_cell.angle_beta   90.00
_cell.angle_gamma   90.00
#
_symmetry.space_group_name_H-M   'P 1'
#
loop_
_entity.id
_entity.type
_entity.pdbx_description
1 polymer ?
#
loop_
_entity_poly.entity_id
_entity_poly.type
_entity_poly.pdbx_seq_one_letter_code
_entity_poly.pdbx_strand_id
1 'polypeptide(L)'
;MPYPWKFKIALVKEGVVLGSYWTAFLVGGLICVIGQLLFDLTPFTPGHILTGFTVAGGILGGVGLYDRLIEFAGAGALLPISSFGNALAKGAMAEAARSGILGVLTGMFELTSTGITSAIIFGFIMAIIFNPKG
;
A
#
# COMPACT_ATOMS: atom_id res chain seq x y z
N MET A 1 -0.75 19.88 24.21
CA MET A 1 -0.95 20.89 23.14
C MET A 1 -0.79 20.18 21.79
N PRO A 2 -1.64 20.43 20.79
CA PRO A 2 -2.29 19.37 20.00
C PRO A 2 -1.49 18.91 18.78
N TYR A 3 -1.42 17.60 18.54
CA TYR A 3 -1.17 17.03 17.22
C TYR A 3 -2.51 16.64 16.57
N PRO A 4 -2.68 16.80 15.24
CA PRO A 4 -3.87 17.37 14.60
C PRO A 4 -4.80 16.34 13.92
N TRP A 5 -4.81 15.09 14.38
CA TRP A 5 -5.38 13.94 13.67
C TRP A 5 -6.92 13.84 13.66
N LYS A 6 -7.67 14.85 14.13
CA LYS A 6 -9.15 14.80 14.21
C LYS A 6 -9.96 15.45 13.08
N PHE A 7 -9.41 16.09 12.05
CA PHE A 7 -10.28 16.77 11.05
C PHE A 7 -10.02 16.47 9.56
N LYS A 8 -8.84 15.99 9.14
CA LYS A 8 -8.56 15.70 7.71
C LYS A 8 -9.00 14.29 7.26
N ILE A 9 -9.34 13.41 8.22
CA ILE A 9 -10.02 12.12 8.02
C ILE A 9 -11.55 12.28 7.95
N ALA A 10 -12.10 13.45 8.31
CA ALA A 10 -13.55 13.72 8.30
C ALA A 10 -14.18 13.73 6.89
N LEU A 11 -13.37 13.55 5.86
CA LEU A 11 -13.76 13.20 4.51
C LEU A 11 -12.72 12.12 4.15
N VAL A 12 -13.05 10.86 3.88
CA VAL A 12 -13.72 10.56 2.61
C VAL A 12 -13.48 11.75 1.67
N LYS A 13 -12.22 12.07 1.33
CA LYS A 13 -11.98 12.96 0.19
C LYS A 13 -12.59 12.14 -0.94
N GLU A 14 -13.80 12.52 -1.33
CA GLU A 14 -14.66 11.96 -2.38
C GLU A 14 -13.97 12.09 -3.76
N GLY A 15 -12.67 11.81 -3.82
CA GLY A 15 -11.75 12.31 -4.82
C GLY A 15 -10.27 12.13 -4.47
N VAL A 16 -9.82 10.98 -3.93
CA VAL A 16 -8.42 10.54 -4.17
C VAL A 16 -8.32 10.09 -5.63
N VAL A 17 -8.52 11.06 -6.53
CA VAL A 17 -8.17 11.09 -7.95
C VAL A 17 -7.92 12.57 -8.28
N LEU A 18 -7.05 13.24 -7.52
CA LEU A 18 -6.50 14.54 -7.96
C LEU A 18 -5.38 14.35 -8.99
N GLY A 19 -4.85 13.13 -9.09
CA GLY A 19 -4.10 12.71 -10.26
C GLY A 19 -5.06 12.51 -11.43
N SER A 20 -4.86 13.26 -12.51
CA SER A 20 -5.52 12.98 -13.79
C SER A 20 -5.35 11.50 -14.14
N TYR A 21 -6.31 10.89 -14.84
CA TYR A 21 -6.19 9.50 -15.33
C TYR A 21 -4.83 9.24 -16.00
N TRP A 22 -4.28 10.26 -16.67
CA TRP A 22 -2.95 10.25 -17.25
C TRP A 22 -1.82 10.06 -16.23
N THR A 23 -1.83 10.79 -15.11
CA THR A 23 -0.76 10.64 -14.11
C THR A 23 -0.86 9.32 -13.38
N ALA A 24 -2.08 8.81 -13.14
CA ALA A 24 -2.29 7.48 -12.58
C ALA A 24 -1.76 6.37 -13.50
N PHE A 25 -2.07 6.44 -14.79
CA PHE A 25 -1.59 5.49 -15.78
C PHE A 25 -0.06 5.53 -15.92
N LEU A 26 0.53 6.73 -16.05
CA LEU A 26 1.97 6.88 -16.26
C LEU A 26 2.78 6.44 -15.04
N VAL A 27 2.39 6.83 -13.83
CA VAL A 27 3.13 6.47 -12.62
C VAL A 27 2.97 4.99 -12.30
N GLY A 28 1.75 4.45 -12.39
CA GLY A 28 1.53 3.01 -12.19
C GLY A 28 2.26 2.17 -13.23
N GLY A 29 2.16 2.55 -14.52
CA GLY A 29 2.87 1.92 -15.62
C GLY A 29 4.39 1.97 -15.45
N LEU A 30 4.95 3.11 -15.02
CA LEU A 30 6.37 3.25 -14.76
C LEU A 30 6.85 2.32 -13.62
N ILE A 31 6.09 2.22 -12.52
CA ILE A 31 6.41 1.30 -11.42
C ILE A 31 6.40 -0.15 -11.92
N CYS A 32 5.43 -0.53 -12.76
CA CYS A 32 5.39 -1.85 -13.40
C CYS A 32 6.60 -2.10 -14.31
N VAL A 33 6.98 -1.13 -15.15
CA VAL A 33 8.16 -1.24 -16.02
C VAL A 33 9.43 -1.41 -15.21
N ILE A 34 9.59 -0.68 -14.10
CA ILE A 34 10.74 -0.84 -13.19
C ILE A 34 10.76 -2.27 -12.63
N GLY A 35 9.61 -2.78 -12.20
CA GLY A 35 9.52 -4.15 -11.68
C GLY A 35 9.83 -5.22 -12.72
N GLN A 36 9.33 -5.06 -13.95
CA GLN A 36 9.64 -5.94 -15.08
C GLN A 36 11.13 -5.89 -15.42
N LEU A 37 11.72 -4.69 -15.49
CA LEU A 37 13.14 -4.54 -15.78
C LEU A 37 14.03 -5.18 -14.70
N LEU A 38 13.64 -5.05 -13.42
CA LEU A 38 14.32 -5.74 -12.33
C LEU A 38 14.23 -7.25 -12.49
N PHE A 39 13.08 -7.77 -12.91
CA PHE A 39 12.87 -9.20 -13.12
C PHE A 39 13.68 -9.74 -14.31
N ASP A 40 13.76 -8.99 -15.40
CA ASP A 40 14.41 -9.44 -16.64
C ASP A 40 15.94 -9.27 -16.62
N LEU A 41 16.45 -8.21 -15.96
CA LEU A 41 17.88 -7.89 -15.96
C LEU A 41 18.66 -8.42 -14.76
N THR A 42 17.99 -8.93 -13.73
CA THR A 42 18.64 -9.41 -12.51
C THR A 42 18.26 -10.86 -12.22
N PRO A 43 19.09 -11.64 -11.53
CA PRO A 43 18.75 -13.01 -11.12
C PRO A 43 17.77 -13.05 -9.93
N PHE A 44 17.07 -11.95 -9.63
CA PHE A 44 16.16 -11.88 -8.50
C PHE A 44 14.87 -12.63 -8.75
N THR A 45 14.45 -13.45 -7.79
CA THR A 45 13.15 -14.11 -7.85
C THR A 45 12.02 -13.07 -7.67
N PRO A 46 10.78 -13.39 -8.11
CA PRO A 46 9.63 -12.50 -7.89
C PRO A 46 9.48 -12.08 -6.41
N GLY A 47 9.80 -12.99 -5.48
CA GLY A 47 9.77 -12.70 -4.04
C GLY A 47 10.75 -11.60 -3.61
N HIS A 48 11.96 -11.55 -4.17
CA HIS A 48 12.94 -10.51 -3.85
C HIS A 48 12.48 -9.13 -4.35
N ILE A 49 11.89 -9.08 -5.54
CA ILE A 49 11.42 -7.84 -6.15
C ILE A 49 10.22 -7.29 -5.37
N LEU A 50 9.24 -8.16 -5.07
CA LEU A 50 8.05 -7.78 -4.30
C LEU A 50 8.39 -7.30 -2.88
N THR A 51 9.28 -8.03 -2.19
CA THR A 51 9.75 -7.61 -0.86
C THR A 51 10.54 -6.31 -0.93
N GLY A 52 11.39 -6.13 -1.95
CA GLY A 52 12.10 -4.88 -2.21
C GLY A 52 11.16 -3.68 -2.38
N PHE A 53 10.13 -3.79 -3.23
CA PHE A 53 9.12 -2.74 -3.39
C PHE A 53 8.34 -2.47 -2.10
N THR A 54 8.00 -3.52 -1.34
CA THR A 54 7.29 -3.39 -0.08
C THR A 54 8.13 -2.64 0.96
N VAL A 55 9.41 -3.00 1.12
CA VAL A 55 10.33 -2.33 2.05
C VAL A 55 10.59 -0.89 1.60
N ALA A 56 10.84 -0.66 0.32
CA ALA A 56 11.01 0.69 -0.22
C ALA A 56 9.77 1.55 0.04
N GLY A 57 8.58 1.00 -0.19
CA GLY A 57 7.30 1.66 0.11
C GLY A 57 7.12 2.00 1.59
N GLY A 58 7.53 1.11 2.50
CA GLY A 58 7.51 1.35 3.95
C GLY A 58 8.48 2.44 4.40
N ILE A 59 9.70 2.46 3.85
CA ILE A 59 10.70 3.50 4.12
C ILE A 59 10.19 4.85 3.61
N LEU A 60 9.72 4.90 2.35
CA LEU A 60 9.17 6.11 1.75
C LEU A 60 7.91 6.60 2.48
N GLY A 61 7.11 5.68 3.01
CA GLY A 61 5.94 5.97 3.81
C GLY A 61 6.27 6.54 5.17
N GLY A 62 7.24 5.95 5.88
CA GLY A 62 7.70 6.44 7.18
C GLY A 62 8.29 7.85 7.14
N VAL A 63 8.93 8.23 6.04
CA VAL A 63 9.42 9.61 5.81
C VAL A 63 8.37 10.56 5.22
N GLY A 64 7.17 10.06 4.89
CA GLY A 64 6.06 10.84 4.33
C GLY A 64 6.18 11.18 2.84
N LEU A 65 7.18 10.62 2.13
CA LEU A 65 7.38 10.87 0.70
C LEU A 65 6.38 10.07 -0.16
N TYR A 66 6.01 8.87 0.28
CA TYR A 66 5.02 8.03 -0.42
C TYR A 66 3.64 8.68 -0.46
N ASP A 67 3.28 9.47 0.56
CA ASP A 67 1.99 10.17 0.60
C ASP A 67 1.88 11.28 -0.43
N ARG A 68 2.99 12.00 -0.68
CA ARG A 68 3.04 12.98 -1.76
C ARG A 68 2.95 12.31 -3.12
N LEU A 69 3.54 11.11 -3.26
CA LEU A 69 3.41 10.31 -4.47
C LEU A 69 1.96 9.88 -4.70
N ILE A 70 1.23 9.46 -3.66
CA ILE A 70 -0.21 9.16 -3.73
C ILE A 70 -1.01 10.41 -4.10
N GLU A 71 -0.71 11.57 -3.54
CA GLU A 71 -1.43 12.81 -3.85
C GLU A 71 -1.26 13.23 -5.33
N PHE A 72 -0.08 12.99 -5.91
CA PHE A 72 0.22 13.30 -7.32
C PHE A 72 -0.31 12.25 -8.31
N ALA A 73 -0.11 10.96 -8.01
CA ALA A 73 -0.38 9.85 -8.91
C ALA A 73 -1.77 9.22 -8.69
N GLY A 74 -2.45 9.53 -7.59
CA GLY A 74 -3.71 8.89 -7.20
C GLY A 74 -3.60 7.37 -7.22
N ALA A 75 -4.50 6.73 -7.98
CA ALA A 75 -4.57 5.27 -8.13
C ALA A 75 -3.25 4.64 -8.60
N GLY A 76 -2.43 5.36 -9.39
CA GLY A 76 -1.16 4.85 -9.92
C GLY A 76 -0.13 4.50 -8.86
N ALA A 77 -0.15 5.17 -7.70
CA ALA A 77 0.73 4.86 -6.56
C ALA A 77 0.03 4.07 -5.44
N LEU A 78 -1.29 3.98 -5.47
CA LEU A 78 -2.07 3.22 -4.48
C LEU A 78 -2.10 1.71 -4.78
N LEU A 79 -2.11 1.33 -6.06
CA LEU A 79 -2.25 -0.06 -6.49
C LEU A 79 -0.97 -0.92 -6.41
N PRO A 80 0.26 -0.40 -6.68
CA PRO A 80 1.48 -1.19 -6.57
C PRO A 80 1.75 -1.68 -5.13
N ILE A 81 2.44 -2.81 -4.99
CA ILE A 81 2.73 -3.44 -3.68
C ILE A 81 3.52 -2.54 -2.72
N SER A 82 4.23 -1.55 -3.22
CA SER A 82 4.89 -0.52 -2.38
C SER A 82 3.90 0.24 -1.50
N SER A 83 2.64 0.40 -1.92
CA SER A 83 1.58 1.02 -1.14
C SER A 83 1.25 0.20 0.11
N PHE A 84 1.35 -1.13 0.02
CA PHE A 84 1.19 -2.03 1.17
C PHE A 84 2.25 -1.74 2.23
N GLY A 85 3.50 -1.54 1.83
CA GLY A 85 4.58 -1.11 2.73
C GLY A 85 4.30 0.23 3.42
N ASN A 86 3.82 1.23 2.67
CA ASN A 86 3.41 2.52 3.23
C ASN A 86 2.29 2.36 4.28
N ALA A 87 1.29 1.51 4.00
CA ALA A 87 0.20 1.22 4.93
C ALA A 87 0.69 0.55 6.23
N LEU A 88 1.61 -0.42 6.13
CA LEU A 88 2.24 -1.05 7.31
C LEU A 88 2.96 -0.01 8.17
N ALA A 89 3.83 0.80 7.57
CA ALA A 89 4.60 1.81 8.29
C ALA A 89 3.69 2.83 9.00
N LYS A 90 2.65 3.29 8.32
CA LYS A 90 1.65 4.21 8.90
C LYS A 90 0.87 3.60 10.05
N GLY A 91 0.43 2.35 9.90
CA GLY A 91 -0.29 1.62 10.94
C GLY A 91 0.58 1.48 12.18
N ALA A 92 1.84 1.08 11.99
CA ALA A 92 2.83 0.99 13.04
C ALA A 92 2.98 2.32 13.78
N MET A 93 3.21 3.42 13.05
CA MET A 93 3.45 4.74 13.64
C MET A 93 2.22 5.30 14.37
N ALA A 94 1.02 5.08 13.81
CA ALA A 94 -0.23 5.57 14.38
C ALA A 94 -0.50 4.93 15.75
N GLU A 95 -0.29 3.62 15.87
CA GLU A 95 -0.59 2.88 17.09
C GLU A 95 0.60 2.87 18.06
N ALA A 96 1.84 2.99 17.57
CA ALA A 96 3.02 3.20 18.42
C ALA A 96 2.90 4.45 19.31
N ALA A 97 2.29 5.52 18.79
CA ALA A 97 2.03 6.74 19.56
C ALA A 97 1.04 6.54 20.72
N ARG A 98 0.25 5.46 20.70
CA ARG A 98 -0.77 5.14 21.71
C ARG A 98 -0.31 4.05 22.68
N SER A 99 0.25 2.98 22.13
CA SER A 99 0.46 1.70 22.82
C SER A 99 1.95 1.30 22.87
N GLY A 100 2.86 2.21 22.51
CA GLY A 100 4.31 1.99 22.54
C GLY A 100 4.76 0.85 21.62
N ILE A 101 5.65 -0.01 22.09
CA ILE A 101 6.22 -1.11 21.30
C ILE A 101 5.15 -2.11 20.86
N LEU A 102 4.18 -2.42 21.73
CA LEU A 102 3.06 -3.29 21.37
C LEU A 102 2.22 -2.65 20.25
N GLY A 103 2.08 -1.33 20.29
CA GLY A 103 1.39 -0.58 19.25
C GLY A 103 2.05 -0.66 17.88
N VAL A 104 3.39 -0.72 17.82
CA VAL A 104 4.10 -0.95 16.55
C VAL A 104 3.63 -2.25 15.91
N LEU A 105 3.58 -3.34 16.68
CA LEU A 105 3.16 -4.66 16.18
C LEU A 105 1.68 -4.70 15.80
N THR A 106 0.79 -4.27 16.69
CA THR A 106 -0.65 -4.36 16.43
C THR A 106 -1.10 -3.41 15.32
N GLY A 107 -0.55 -2.20 15.29
CA GLY A 107 -0.89 -1.19 14.28
C GLY A 107 -0.49 -1.58 12.87
N MET A 108 0.64 -2.27 12.68
CA MET A 108 1.03 -2.78 11.36
C MET A 108 -0.06 -3.68 10.77
N PHE A 109 -0.59 -4.61 11.56
CA PHE A 109 -1.59 -5.56 11.06
C PHE A 109 -3.00 -4.97 10.98
N GLU A 110 -3.37 -4.04 11.86
CA GLU A 110 -4.72 -3.47 11.91
C GLU A 110 -5.13 -2.83 10.58
N LEU A 111 -4.32 -1.92 10.02
CA LEU A 111 -4.64 -1.24 8.76
C LEU A 111 -4.62 -2.19 7.55
N THR A 112 -3.69 -3.14 7.50
CA THR A 112 -3.54 -4.02 6.33
C THR A 112 -4.46 -5.25 6.36
N SER A 113 -4.93 -5.67 7.53
CA SER A 113 -5.71 -6.89 7.72
C SER A 113 -7.04 -6.83 6.96
N THR A 114 -7.71 -5.68 6.89
CA THR A 114 -8.99 -5.54 6.17
C THR A 114 -8.84 -5.88 4.68
N GLY A 115 -7.77 -5.44 4.04
CA GLY A 115 -7.49 -5.74 2.63
C GLY A 115 -7.19 -7.22 2.40
N ILE A 116 -6.36 -7.82 3.25
CA ILE A 116 -6.01 -9.25 3.15
C ILE A 116 -7.23 -10.13 3.43
N THR A 117 -7.97 -9.83 4.49
CA THR A 117 -9.17 -10.58 4.89
C THR A 117 -10.25 -10.53 3.82
N SER A 118 -10.51 -9.35 3.23
CA SER A 118 -11.44 -9.24 2.11
C SER A 118 -10.98 -10.07 0.90
N ALA A 119 -9.69 -9.98 0.51
CA ALA A 119 -9.14 -10.78 -0.59
C ALA A 119 -9.33 -12.30 -0.35
N ILE A 120 -9.06 -12.78 0.87
CA ILE A 120 -9.22 -14.19 1.23
C ILE A 120 -10.69 -14.61 1.17
N ILE A 121 -11.61 -13.85 1.78
CA ILE A 121 -13.04 -14.19 1.81
C ILE A 121 -13.62 -14.21 0.40
N PHE A 122 -13.34 -13.20 -0.42
CA PHE A 122 -13.85 -13.17 -1.79
C PHE A 122 -13.22 -14.27 -2.65
N GLY A 123 -11.92 -14.53 -2.50
CA GLY A 123 -11.26 -15.64 -3.18
C GLY A 123 -11.87 -17.00 -2.81
N PHE A 124 -12.17 -17.20 -1.53
CA PHE A 124 -12.83 -18.40 -1.02
C PHE A 124 -14.25 -18.57 -1.57
N ILE A 125 -15.07 -17.51 -1.56
CA ILE A 125 -16.43 -17.54 -2.14
C ILE A 125 -16.38 -17.89 -3.62
N MET A 126 -15.46 -17.29 -4.39
CA MET A 126 -15.29 -17.59 -5.81
C MET A 126 -14.87 -19.04 -6.06
N ALA A 127 -13.99 -19.60 -5.21
CA ALA A 127 -13.58 -21.00 -5.29
C ALA A 127 -14.67 -22.00 -4.89
N ILE A 128 -15.72 -21.58 -4.18
CA ILE A 128 -16.91 -22.40 -3.90
C ILE A 128 -17.86 -22.39 -5.10
N ILE A 129 -18.11 -21.20 -5.68
CA ILE A 129 -19.07 -21.03 -6.78
C ILE A 129 -18.52 -21.61 -8.08
N PHE A 130 -17.24 -21.42 -8.32
CA PHE A 130 -16.53 -21.90 -9.50
C PHE A 130 -15.56 -23.01 -9.11
N ASN A 131 -15.22 -23.90 -10.04
CA ASN A 131 -14.19 -24.92 -9.82
C ASN A 131 -12.88 -24.44 -10.48
N PRO A 132 -12.08 -23.60 -9.81
CA PRO A 132 -10.86 -23.05 -10.39
C PRO A 132 -9.87 -24.18 -10.65
N LYS A 133 -9.35 -24.26 -11.88
CA LYS A 133 -8.22 -25.13 -12.20
C LYS A 133 -6.97 -24.45 -11.64
N GLY A 134 -6.43 -24.99 -10.54
CA GLY A 134 -5.15 -24.59 -9.97
C GLY A 134 -3.97 -25.01 -10.84
#